data_AF-A0A0C3DBC8-F1
#
_entry.id   AF-A0A0C3DBC8-F1
#
_cell.length_a   1.000
_cell.length_b   1.000
_cell.length_c   1.000
_cell.angle_alpha   90.00
_cell.angle_beta   90.00
_cell.angle_gamma   90.00
#
_symmetry.space_group_name_H-M   'P 1'
#
loop_
_entity.id
_entity.type
_entity.pdbx_description
1 polymer ?
#
loop_
_entity_poly.entity_id
_entity_poly.type
_entity_poly.pdbx_seq_one_letter_code
_entity_poly.pdbx_strand_id
1 'polypeptide(L)'
;MTFDPEPVAELPFDGDRTVLRIIFKSSSWLRDALSELDPSCEKITFIGNPVAETTRAQRGTPAKPLFRILASGAFGSTEMDYPNDREVLETFECSRPVGASYRFTHMTHTLRALQNSKKTSLRMDDEGLLSLQFLVPVPKPRGGQSDSFIEFRCLALDEEVIS
;
A
#
# COMPACT_ATOMS: atom_id res chain seq x y z
N MET A 1 29.07 -20.11 -18.55
CA MET A 1 28.09 -20.84 -17.73
C MET A 1 27.10 -19.81 -17.21
N THR A 2 25.81 -19.98 -17.52
CA THR A 2 24.74 -19.26 -16.82
C THR A 2 24.44 -20.01 -15.52
N PHE A 3 24.26 -19.29 -14.42
CA PHE A 3 23.98 -19.85 -13.09
C PHE A 3 22.58 -20.48 -13.08
N ASP A 4 22.40 -21.59 -12.36
CA ASP A 4 21.07 -22.20 -12.15
C ASP A 4 20.27 -21.33 -11.16
N PRO A 5 19.02 -20.97 -11.47
CA PRO A 5 18.23 -20.12 -10.59
C PRO A 5 17.91 -20.84 -9.28
N GLU A 6 18.22 -20.20 -8.15
CA GLU A 6 17.75 -20.64 -6.84
C GLU A 6 16.22 -20.50 -6.77
N PRO A 7 15.49 -21.45 -6.16
CA PRO A 7 14.03 -21.39 -6.08
C PRO A 7 13.58 -20.11 -5.40
N VAL A 8 12.82 -19.29 -6.13
CA VAL A 8 12.23 -18.06 -5.60
C VAL A 8 11.04 -18.44 -4.74
N ALA A 9 11.01 -17.97 -3.49
CA ALA A 9 9.85 -18.11 -2.63
C ALA A 9 8.66 -17.37 -3.26
N GLU A 10 7.65 -18.12 -3.70
CA GLU A 10 6.41 -17.54 -4.22
C GLU A 10 5.51 -17.14 -3.05
N LEU A 11 5.07 -15.88 -3.06
CA LEU A 11 4.03 -15.38 -2.16
C LEU A 11 2.73 -15.30 -2.96
N PRO A 12 1.93 -16.37 -3.09
CA PRO A 12 0.69 -16.32 -3.85
C PRO A 12 -0.29 -15.36 -3.17
N PHE A 13 -0.91 -14.48 -3.96
CA PHE A 13 -1.96 -13.58 -3.48
C PHE A 13 -3.29 -14.06 -4.04
N ASP A 14 -4.20 -14.49 -3.17
CA ASP A 14 -5.53 -14.92 -3.54
C ASP A 14 -6.48 -13.71 -3.63
N GLY A 15 -6.99 -13.44 -4.83
CA GLY A 15 -7.92 -12.34 -5.07
C GLY A 15 -9.21 -12.46 -4.27
N ASP A 16 -9.67 -13.66 -3.99
CA ASP A 16 -10.94 -13.91 -3.28
C ASP A 16 -10.83 -13.61 -1.78
N ARG A 17 -9.60 -13.60 -1.25
CA ARG A 17 -9.28 -13.22 0.14
C ARG A 17 -9.07 -11.72 0.33
N THR A 18 -9.14 -10.93 -0.74
CA THR A 18 -8.89 -9.47 -0.67
C THR A 18 -9.89 -8.79 0.26
N VAL A 19 -9.40 -8.18 1.34
CA VAL A 19 -10.20 -7.41 2.30
C VAL A 19 -10.20 -5.93 1.95
N LEU A 20 -9.04 -5.41 1.55
CA LEU A 20 -8.84 -4.02 1.15
C LEU A 20 -8.32 -3.94 -0.28
N ARG A 21 -8.96 -3.12 -1.10
CA ARG A 21 -8.51 -2.77 -2.45
C ARG A 21 -8.61 -1.27 -2.67
N ILE A 22 -7.48 -0.69 -3.03
CA ILE A 22 -7.35 0.72 -3.35
C ILE A 22 -6.72 0.85 -4.74
N ILE A 23 -7.25 1.75 -5.56
CA ILE A 23 -6.58 2.24 -6.77
C ILE A 23 -6.42 3.75 -6.61
N PHE A 24 -5.17 4.20 -6.55
CA PHE A 24 -4.85 5.62 -6.49
C PHE A 24 -4.89 6.23 -7.89
N LYS A 25 -5.51 7.41 -8.04
CA LYS A 25 -5.57 8.14 -9.32
C LYS A 25 -4.20 8.55 -9.84
N SER A 26 -3.31 8.87 -8.92
CA SER A 26 -1.92 9.22 -9.18
C SER A 26 -1.02 8.40 -8.28
N SER A 27 0.06 7.86 -8.84
CA SER A 27 1.13 7.20 -8.09
C SER A 27 1.88 8.14 -7.13
N SER A 28 1.78 9.46 -7.37
CA SER A 28 2.41 10.46 -6.51
C SER A 28 1.95 10.36 -5.07
N TRP A 29 0.69 9.99 -4.80
CA TRP A 29 0.17 9.95 -3.43
C TRP A 29 0.93 8.98 -2.53
N LEU A 30 1.09 7.73 -2.96
CA LEU A 30 1.84 6.75 -2.16
C LEU A 30 3.34 7.05 -2.20
N ARG A 31 3.87 7.58 -3.31
CA ARG A 31 5.26 8.01 -3.41
C ARG A 31 5.59 9.11 -2.41
N ASP A 32 4.78 10.16 -2.38
CA ASP A 32 4.99 11.36 -1.57
C ASP A 32 4.83 10.98 -0.10
N ALA A 33 3.79 10.20 0.23
CA ALA A 33 3.64 9.62 1.57
C ALA A 33 4.90 8.87 2.02
N LEU A 34 5.41 7.93 1.21
CA LEU A 34 6.61 7.17 1.56
C LEU A 34 7.89 8.02 1.60
N SER A 35 7.95 9.10 0.82
CA SER A 35 9.13 9.99 0.75
C SER A 35 9.17 11.01 1.90
N GLU A 36 8.03 11.35 2.48
CA GLU A 36 7.92 12.24 3.64
C GLU A 36 8.25 11.55 4.97
N LEU A 37 8.22 10.21 4.99
CA LEU A 37 8.53 9.45 6.20
C LEU A 37 10.02 9.54 6.56
N ASP A 38 10.29 9.65 7.86
CA ASP A 38 11.63 9.64 8.42
C ASP A 38 12.37 8.34 8.04
N PRO A 39 13.59 8.41 7.45
CA PRO A 39 14.40 7.23 7.18
C PRO A 39 14.69 6.33 8.39
N SER A 40 14.57 6.86 9.61
CA SER A 40 14.70 6.11 10.86
C SER A 40 13.47 5.25 11.20
N CYS A 41 12.37 5.35 10.46
CA CYS A 41 11.20 4.50 10.62
C CYS A 41 11.57 3.02 10.42
N GLU A 42 11.22 2.16 11.37
CA GLU A 42 11.41 0.71 11.22
C GLU A 42 10.22 0.05 10.53
N LYS A 43 9.02 0.55 10.83
CA LYS A 43 7.76 0.01 10.31
C LYS A 43 6.81 1.10 9.82
N ILE A 44 5.97 0.70 8.88
CA ILE A 44 4.85 1.47 8.35
C ILE A 44 3.59 0.61 8.44
N THR A 45 2.50 1.19 8.94
CA THR A 45 1.22 0.51 9.13
C THR A 45 0.20 1.10 8.16
N PHE A 46 -0.46 0.22 7.41
CA PHE A 46 -1.57 0.57 6.54
C PHE A 46 -2.87 0.11 7.18
N ILE A 47 -3.84 1.02 7.28
CA ILE A 47 -5.14 0.76 7.91
C ILE A 47 -6.25 1.14 6.93
N GLY A 48 -7.14 0.20 6.64
CA GLY A 48 -8.35 0.42 5.84
C GLY A 48 -9.60 0.30 6.70
N ASN A 49 -10.55 1.22 6.54
CA ASN A 49 -11.85 1.18 7.20
C ASN A 49 -12.99 1.16 6.15
N PRO A 50 -14.05 0.35 6.34
CA PRO A 50 -15.22 0.37 5.47
C PRO A 50 -15.90 1.73 5.45
N VAL A 51 -16.48 2.11 4.31
CA VAL A 51 -17.22 3.39 4.14
C VAL A 51 -18.37 3.55 5.16
N ALA A 52 -18.97 2.46 5.62
CA ALA A 52 -19.99 2.48 6.66
C ALA A 52 -19.45 2.96 8.03
N GLU A 53 -18.16 2.76 8.31
CA GLU A 53 -17.52 3.24 9.55
C GLU A 53 -17.06 4.70 9.45
N THR A 54 -16.82 5.21 8.24
CA THR A 54 -16.42 6.61 8.02
C THR A 54 -17.59 7.59 8.02
N THR A 55 -18.84 7.08 7.99
CA THR A 55 -20.06 7.90 8.04
C THR A 55 -20.73 7.86 9.41
N ARG A 56 -20.42 6.85 10.22
CA ARG A 56 -20.87 6.69 11.61
C ARG A 56 -20.00 7.49 12.59
N ALA A 57 -19.90 8.79 12.40
CA ALA A 57 -19.49 9.68 13.50
C ALA A 57 -20.54 9.57 14.61
N GLN A 58 -20.33 8.69 15.60
CA GLN A 58 -21.18 8.67 16.78
C GLN A 58 -21.00 10.01 17.51
N ARG A 59 -22.03 10.47 18.23
CA ARG A 59 -21.95 11.74 18.98
C ARG A 59 -20.73 11.72 19.90
N GLY A 60 -19.72 12.53 19.58
CA GLY A 60 -18.48 12.64 20.36
C GLY A 60 -17.28 11.84 19.84
N THR A 61 -17.40 11.04 18.77
CA THR A 61 -16.25 10.39 18.10
C THR A 61 -16.08 10.89 16.68
N PRO A 62 -14.87 11.35 16.30
CA PRO A 62 -14.60 11.77 14.93
C PRO A 62 -14.70 10.56 13.98
N ALA A 63 -15.12 10.83 12.75
CA ALA A 63 -15.24 9.79 11.75
C ALA A 63 -13.86 9.21 11.40
N LYS A 64 -13.76 7.89 11.27
CA LYS A 64 -12.50 7.26 10.85
C LYS A 64 -12.19 7.60 9.38
N PRO A 65 -10.92 7.75 8.99
CA PRO A 65 -10.55 7.88 7.58
C PRO A 65 -10.78 6.54 6.85
N LEU A 66 -10.94 6.60 5.52
CA LEU A 66 -11.03 5.37 4.73
C LEU A 66 -9.72 4.61 4.74
N PHE A 67 -8.62 5.34 4.53
CA PHE A 67 -7.29 4.78 4.52
C PHE A 67 -6.38 5.64 5.38
N ARG A 68 -5.52 4.99 6.15
CA ARG A 68 -4.56 5.65 7.03
C ARG A 68 -3.21 4.99 6.91
N ILE A 69 -2.17 5.83 6.87
CA ILE A 69 -0.78 5.41 6.97
C ILE A 69 -0.24 5.92 8.30
N LEU A 70 0.34 5.01 9.08
CA LEU A 70 1.07 5.35 10.31
C LEU A 70 2.53 4.93 10.15
N ALA A 71 3.43 5.73 10.68
CA ALA A 71 4.84 5.37 10.80
C ALA A 71 5.39 5.97 12.10
N SER A 72 6.38 5.29 12.69
CA SER A 72 7.08 5.80 13.87
C SER A 72 8.58 5.69 13.65
N GLY A 73 9.26 6.82 13.76
CA GLY A 73 10.72 6.94 13.72
C GLY A 73 11.29 7.39 15.06
N ALA A 74 12.59 7.63 15.08
CA ALA A 74 13.32 8.04 16.29
C ALA A 74 12.88 9.40 16.84
N PHE A 75 12.35 10.28 15.98
CA PHE A 75 12.02 11.66 16.34
C PHE A 75 10.51 11.93 16.42
N GLY A 76 9.67 10.91 16.29
CA GLY A 76 8.22 11.04 16.40
C GLY A 76 7.46 10.03 15.56
N SER A 77 6.14 10.22 15.52
CA SER A 77 5.25 9.46 14.65
C SER A 77 4.59 10.36 13.61
N THR A 78 4.29 9.77 12.47
CA THR A 78 3.61 10.41 11.35
C THR A 78 2.31 9.66 11.10
N GLU A 79 1.23 10.43 10.93
CA GLU A 79 -0.10 9.92 10.60
C GLU A 79 -0.60 10.66 9.36
N MET A 80 -0.99 9.89 8.34
CA MET A 80 -1.55 10.42 7.09
C MET A 80 -2.91 9.81 6.85
N ASP A 81 -3.94 10.66 6.86
CA ASP A 81 -5.33 10.27 6.70
C ASP A 81 -5.84 10.59 5.30
N TYR A 82 -6.35 9.57 4.63
CA TYR A 82 -6.97 9.68 3.31
C TYR A 82 -8.48 9.51 3.46
N PRO A 83 -9.24 10.62 3.41
CA PRO A 83 -10.69 10.57 3.45
C PRO A 83 -11.27 9.98 2.15
N ASN A 84 -12.60 9.89 2.07
CA ASN A 84 -13.33 9.54 0.84
C ASN A 84 -13.27 10.68 -0.19
N ASP A 85 -12.06 11.05 -0.58
CA ASP A 85 -11.81 12.06 -1.59
C ASP A 85 -11.65 11.40 -2.95
N ARG A 86 -12.60 11.69 -3.83
CA ARG A 86 -12.61 11.20 -5.21
C ARG A 86 -11.46 11.78 -6.02
N GLU A 87 -10.78 12.83 -5.59
CA GLU A 87 -9.58 13.37 -6.26
C GLU A 87 -8.35 12.49 -6.02
N VAL A 88 -8.32 11.74 -4.92
CA VAL A 88 -7.18 10.88 -4.53
C VAL A 88 -7.43 9.43 -4.93
N LEU A 89 -8.62 8.91 -4.63
CA LEU A 89 -8.97 7.50 -4.78
C LEU A 89 -9.84 7.30 -6.03
N GLU A 90 -9.39 6.46 -6.96
CA GLU A 90 -10.19 6.00 -8.10
C GLU A 90 -11.12 4.87 -7.69
N THR A 91 -10.62 3.96 -6.84
CA THR A 91 -11.37 2.84 -6.28
C THR A 91 -10.99 2.68 -4.83
N PHE A 92 -11.98 2.47 -3.98
CA PHE A 92 -11.81 2.09 -2.59
C PHE A 92 -12.88 1.06 -2.21
N GLU A 93 -12.43 -0.15 -1.92
CA GLU A 93 -13.26 -1.26 -1.47
C GLU A 93 -12.63 -1.82 -0.20
N CYS A 94 -13.38 -1.84 0.90
CA CYS A 94 -12.92 -2.36 2.18
C CYS A 94 -14.10 -3.07 2.85
N SER A 95 -14.02 -4.40 2.97
CA SER A 95 -15.14 -5.22 3.44
C SER A 95 -15.28 -5.21 4.97
N ARG A 96 -14.17 -5.03 5.68
CA ARG A 96 -14.09 -4.93 7.14
C ARG A 96 -12.85 -4.12 7.54
N PRO A 97 -12.77 -3.55 8.75
CA PRO A 97 -11.55 -2.91 9.21
C PRO A 97 -10.37 -3.87 9.13
N VAL A 98 -9.25 -3.40 8.57
CA VAL A 98 -8.02 -4.17 8.45
C VAL A 98 -6.82 -3.25 8.69
N GLY A 99 -5.79 -3.78 9.34
CA GLY A 99 -4.55 -3.08 9.59
C GLY A 99 -3.39 -4.06 9.56
N ALA A 100 -2.28 -3.68 8.93
CA ALA A 100 -1.07 -4.49 8.91
C ALA A 100 0.17 -3.59 8.85
N SER A 101 1.24 -4.04 9.50
CA SER A 101 2.53 -3.35 9.55
C SER A 101 3.56 -4.04 8.67
N TYR A 102 4.42 -3.27 8.01
CA TYR A 102 5.46 -3.77 7.12
C TYR A 102 6.79 -3.10 7.46
N ARG A 103 7.92 -3.76 7.18
CA ARG A 103 9.25 -3.11 7.30
C ARG A 103 9.30 -1.90 6.36
N PHE A 104 9.62 -0.74 6.91
CA PHE A 104 9.66 0.49 6.11
C PHE A 104 10.70 0.40 4.99
N THR A 105 11.86 -0.20 5.26
CA THR A 105 12.92 -0.44 4.26
C THR A 105 12.46 -1.27 3.07
N HIS A 106 11.48 -2.16 3.24
CA HIS A 106 10.90 -2.90 2.12
C HIS A 106 9.99 -2.01 1.27
N MET A 107 9.23 -1.12 1.90
CA MET A 107 8.38 -0.18 1.17
C MET A 107 9.20 0.82 0.37
N THR A 108 10.34 1.28 0.88
CA THR A 108 11.19 2.24 0.15
C THR A 108 11.76 1.67 -1.15
N HIS A 109 11.91 0.34 -1.28
CA HIS A 109 12.29 -0.30 -2.55
C HIS A 109 11.26 -0.07 -3.66
N THR A 110 10.01 0.22 -3.31
CA THR A 110 8.94 0.48 -4.28
C THR A 110 8.98 1.91 -4.85
N LEU A 111 9.75 2.83 -4.25
CA LEU A 111 9.77 4.25 -4.64
C LEU A 111 10.13 4.47 -6.11
N ARG A 112 11.07 3.69 -6.66
CA ARG A 112 11.42 3.78 -8.08
C ARG A 112 10.29 3.34 -9.01
N ALA A 113 9.57 2.28 -8.64
CA ALA A 113 8.41 1.82 -9.40
C ALA A 113 7.27 2.86 -9.33
N LEU A 114 7.01 3.38 -8.13
CA LEU A 114 6.05 4.45 -7.89
C LEU A 114 6.35 5.69 -8.74
N GLN A 115 7.60 6.18 -8.73
CA GLN A 115 8.02 7.35 -9.50
C GLN A 115 7.74 7.24 -11.00
N ASN A 116 7.79 6.04 -11.57
CA ASN A 116 7.60 5.80 -13.00
C ASN A 116 6.21 5.27 -13.35
N SER A 117 5.32 5.08 -12.37
CA SER A 117 4.00 4.50 -12.59
C SER A 117 2.94 5.57 -12.85
N LYS A 118 1.94 5.23 -13.66
CA LYS A 118 0.75 6.05 -13.93
C LYS A 118 -0.33 5.83 -12.87
N LYS A 119 -0.48 4.58 -12.41
CA LYS A 119 -1.46 4.15 -11.40
C LYS A 119 -0.82 3.15 -10.45
N THR A 120 -1.32 3.16 -9.23
CA THR A 120 -0.91 2.21 -8.18
C THR A 120 -2.15 1.53 -7.62
N SER A 121 -2.15 0.21 -7.60
CA SER A 121 -3.11 -0.58 -6.84
C SER A 121 -2.46 -1.09 -5.56
N LEU A 122 -3.15 -0.91 -4.44
CA LEU A 122 -2.81 -1.51 -3.16
C LEU A 122 -3.92 -2.50 -2.79
N ARG A 123 -3.54 -3.74 -2.52
CA ARG A 123 -4.43 -4.78 -2.03
C ARG A 123 -3.88 -5.42 -0.77
N MET A 124 -4.76 -5.76 0.15
CA MET A 124 -4.43 -6.49 1.36
C MET A 124 -5.48 -7.59 1.57
N ASP A 125 -5.02 -8.79 1.87
CA ASP A 125 -5.91 -9.90 2.23
C ASP A 125 -6.27 -9.90 3.72
N ASP A 126 -6.95 -10.95 4.16
CA ASP A 126 -7.38 -11.16 5.54
C ASP A 126 -6.25 -11.55 6.51
N GLU A 127 -5.07 -11.90 6.01
CA GLU A 127 -3.86 -12.23 6.77
C GLU A 127 -2.83 -11.09 6.78
N GLY A 128 -3.10 -10.00 6.06
CA GLY A 128 -2.20 -8.86 5.97
C GLY A 128 -1.09 -9.03 4.93
N LEU A 129 -1.20 -9.97 3.99
CA LEU A 129 -0.30 -9.99 2.83
C LEU A 129 -0.62 -8.79 1.94
N LEU A 130 0.39 -7.97 1.68
CA LEU A 130 0.30 -6.81 0.80
C LEU A 130 0.61 -7.22 -0.64
N SER A 131 -0.21 -6.76 -1.59
CA SER A 131 0.09 -6.76 -3.02
C SER A 131 0.01 -5.32 -3.54
N LEU A 132 1.15 -4.78 -3.99
CA LEU A 132 1.25 -3.52 -4.69
C LEU A 132 1.48 -3.78 -6.17
N GLN A 133 0.67 -3.18 -7.03
CA GLN A 133 0.83 -3.25 -8.47
C GLN A 133 0.96 -1.85 -9.06
N PHE A 134 2.03 -1.63 -9.83
CA PHE A 134 2.37 -0.34 -10.42
C PHE A 134 2.24 -0.42 -11.94
N LEU A 135 1.31 0.33 -12.52
CA LEU A 135 1.15 0.43 -13.97
C LEU A 135 2.23 1.36 -14.54
N VAL A 136 3.26 0.81 -15.17
CA VAL A 136 4.40 1.56 -15.71
C VAL A 136 4.35 1.65 -17.24
N PRO A 137 4.60 2.81 -17.84
CA PRO A 137 4.77 2.94 -19.27
C PRO A 137 6.11 2.36 -19.73
N VAL A 138 6.07 1.58 -20.80
CA VAL A 138 7.25 0.98 -21.43
C VAL A 138 7.34 1.46 -22.89
N PRO A 139 8.46 2.09 -23.30
CA PRO A 139 8.69 2.47 -24.70
C PRO A 139 8.70 1.25 -25.61
N LYS A 140 8.03 1.34 -26.77
CA LYS A 140 8.07 0.27 -27.78
C LYS A 140 9.24 0.49 -28.76
N PRO A 141 9.91 -0.57 -29.25
CA PRO A 141 11.03 -0.47 -30.19
C PRO A 141 10.70 0.26 -31.51
N ARG A 142 9.43 0.27 -31.92
CA ARG A 142 8.96 0.86 -33.20
C ARG A 142 8.22 2.19 -33.02
N GLY A 143 8.41 2.87 -31.90
CA GLY A 143 7.66 4.08 -31.54
C GLY A 143 6.33 3.78 -30.86
N GLY A 144 5.87 4.71 -30.02
CA GLY A 144 4.71 4.54 -29.15
C GLY A 144 5.05 3.96 -27.78
N GLN A 145 4.04 3.82 -26.94
CA GLN A 145 4.15 3.38 -25.54
C GLN A 145 3.16 2.23 -25.29
N SER A 146 3.59 1.21 -24.58
CA SER A 146 2.71 0.22 -23.92
C SER A 146 2.71 0.46 -22.43
N ASP A 147 1.78 -0.16 -21.72
CA ASP A 147 1.89 -0.27 -20.27
C ASP A 147 2.30 -1.69 -19.87
N SER A 148 2.96 -1.81 -18.73
CA SER A 148 3.32 -3.06 -18.07
C SER A 148 3.11 -2.91 -16.57
N PHE A 149 3.16 -4.00 -15.82
CA PHE A 149 3.01 -3.96 -14.37
C PHE A 149 4.29 -4.38 -13.67
N ILE A 150 4.64 -3.66 -12.62
CA ILE A 150 5.57 -4.13 -11.60
C ILE A 150 4.72 -4.56 -10.42
N GLU A 151 4.92 -5.79 -9.95
CA GLU A 151 4.25 -6.30 -8.76
C GLU A 151 5.25 -6.44 -7.61
N PHE A 152 4.83 -6.01 -6.43
CA PHE A 152 5.56 -6.15 -5.19
C PHE A 152 4.64 -6.78 -4.15
N ARG A 153 5.11 -7.83 -3.48
CA ARG A 153 4.38 -8.50 -2.40
C ARG A 153 5.19 -8.49 -1.12
N CYS A 154 4.53 -8.29 0.00
CA CYS A 154 5.18 -8.26 1.30
C CYS A 154 4.26 -8.85 2.37
N LEU A 155 4.80 -9.78 3.15
CA LEU A 155 4.13 -10.27 4.35
C LEU A 155 4.10 -9.15 5.40
N ALA A 156 3.02 -9.14 6.19
CA ALA A 156 2.96 -8.34 7.39
C ALA A 156 4.07 -8.76 8.37
N LEU A 157 4.50 -7.81 9.20
CA LEU A 157 5.26 -8.10 10.40
C LEU A 157 4.34 -8.81 11.39
N ASP A 158 4.87 -9.83 12.07
CA ASP A 158 4.21 -10.41 13.24
C ASP A 158 4.00 -9.29 14.27
N GLU A 159 2.76 -9.10 14.72
CA GLU A 159 2.53 -8.27 15.90
C GLU A 159 3.14 -9.01 17.09
N GLU A 160 4.23 -8.49 17.67
CA GLU A 160 4.61 -8.90 19.02
C GLU A 160 3.41 -8.60 19.92
N VAL A 161 2.67 -9.64 20.28
CA VAL A 161 1.71 -9.59 21.37
C VAL A 161 2.56 -9.28 22.60
N ILE A 162 2.62 -8.00 22.97
CA ILE A 162 3.10 -7.61 24.30
C ILE A 162 2.09 -8.22 25.27
N SER A 163 2.43 -9.40 25.78
CA SER A 163 1.72 -10.12 26.83
C SER A 163 1.78 -9.36 28.16
#